data_AF-A0A845L5R3-F1
#
_entry.id   AF-A0A845L5R3-F1
#
_cell.length_a   1.000
_cell.length_b   1.000
_cell.length_c   1.000
_cell.angle_alpha   90.00
_cell.angle_beta   90.00
_cell.angle_gamma   90.00
#
_symmetry.space_group_name_H-M   'P 1'
#
loop_
_entity.id
_entity.type
_entity.pdbx_description
1 polymer ?
#
loop_
_entity_poly.entity_id
_entity_poly.type
_entity_poly.pdbx_seq_one_letter_code
_entity_poly.pdbx_strand_id
1 'polypeptide(L)'
;MIPIGANLQKIRNGKRTYAITPHLPGGFVKPEILRKYADAAEKYGGVLKLTSAQRIMITGLKAEDVEHVWADLGMQPAMGFANCVRSIKLCPGIAFCKRGKQDSIKLGLELDRLYHKKEMPSRMKIGVAGCQNSCAEVHIKDIGVLGTDNGWDVYVGGSCGAHPRLAQKLRSDLTYEEVLRLIAVIVRYYQQHGEIERVGEFIDRIGWERFSSDVLALYEAESGRETGCGREAERVEAMKSSEATARNKEATPYEAVKSDKAVNSNKAGESTKVAEPAHRGPLAASEPIQADSIVSDIIRVYPQTIPVLRSFGMGCLGCPSATGESIAKAADIHGIDIQALLRALNEGVANQTGSRPE
;
A
#
# COMPACT_ATOMS: atom_id res chain seq x y z
N MET A 1 -23.69 -3.48 -1.02
CA MET A 1 -22.66 -2.43 -0.87
C MET A 1 -21.51 -2.99 -0.05
N ILE A 2 -20.23 -2.70 -0.37
CA ILE A 2 -19.09 -3.12 0.47
C ILE A 2 -19.03 -2.19 1.68
N PRO A 3 -18.99 -2.71 2.92
CA PRO A 3 -18.87 -1.86 4.11
C PRO A 3 -17.59 -1.03 4.08
N ILE A 4 -17.69 0.26 4.43
CA ILE A 4 -16.55 1.18 4.42
C ILE A 4 -15.48 0.69 5.41
N GLY A 5 -14.20 0.75 4.99
CA GLY A 5 -13.08 0.31 5.82
C GLY A 5 -12.90 -1.21 5.92
N ALA A 6 -13.75 -2.02 5.28
CA ALA A 6 -13.59 -3.47 5.21
C ALA A 6 -13.20 -3.94 3.81
N ASN A 7 -12.44 -5.02 3.75
CA ASN A 7 -12.12 -5.73 2.52
C ASN A 7 -13.02 -6.96 2.40
N LEU A 8 -13.61 -7.17 1.23
CA LEU A 8 -14.25 -8.44 0.92
C LEU A 8 -13.17 -9.53 0.90
N GLN A 9 -13.31 -10.53 1.77
CA GLN A 9 -12.32 -11.59 1.95
C GLN A 9 -12.64 -12.80 1.08
N LYS A 10 -13.88 -13.28 1.15
CA LYS A 10 -14.31 -14.49 0.45
C LYS A 10 -15.81 -14.49 0.22
N ILE A 11 -16.22 -15.02 -0.93
CA ILE A 11 -17.59 -15.42 -1.23
C ILE A 11 -17.63 -16.95 -1.26
N ARG A 12 -18.51 -17.57 -0.47
CA ARG A 12 -18.73 -19.03 -0.50
C ARG A 12 -20.21 -19.32 -0.36
N ASN A 13 -20.80 -20.05 -1.31
CA ASN A 13 -22.23 -20.38 -1.35
C ASN A 13 -23.10 -19.11 -1.21
N GLY A 14 -22.74 -18.04 -1.92
CA GLY A 14 -23.43 -16.73 -1.85
C GLY A 14 -23.17 -15.92 -0.56
N LYS A 15 -22.52 -16.49 0.46
CA LYS A 15 -22.18 -15.77 1.70
C LYS A 15 -20.89 -15.00 1.55
N ARG A 16 -20.94 -13.70 1.83
CA ARG A 16 -19.79 -12.78 1.81
C ARG A 16 -19.21 -12.66 3.22
N THR A 17 -17.89 -12.75 3.32
CA THR A 17 -17.14 -12.52 4.56
C THR A 17 -16.16 -11.37 4.36
N TYR A 18 -15.91 -10.63 5.43
CA TYR A 18 -15.14 -9.41 5.41
C TYR A 18 -13.98 -9.46 6.39
N ALA A 19 -12.96 -8.66 6.10
CA ALA A 19 -11.86 -8.45 7.00
C ALA A 19 -11.59 -6.96 7.18
N ILE A 20 -11.34 -6.55 8.42
CA ILE A 20 -10.88 -5.20 8.75
C ILE A 20 -9.42 -5.26 9.16
N THR A 21 -8.67 -4.22 8.84
CA THR A 21 -7.29 -4.08 9.31
C THR A 21 -7.10 -2.67 9.83
N PRO A 22 -7.06 -2.48 11.16
CA PRO A 22 -6.77 -1.17 11.72
C PRO A 22 -5.30 -0.77 11.47
N HIS A 23 -5.06 0.54 11.42
CA HIS A 23 -3.71 1.09 11.30
C HIS A 23 -2.92 0.82 12.58
N LEU A 24 -1.71 0.28 12.43
CA LEU A 24 -0.81 -0.03 13.53
C LEU A 24 0.62 0.41 13.13
N PRO A 25 1.00 1.67 13.40
CA PRO A 25 2.29 2.23 12.99
C PRO A 25 3.46 1.37 13.46
N GLY A 26 4.27 0.92 12.50
CA GLY A 26 5.46 0.10 12.74
C GLY A 26 5.24 -1.24 13.45
N GLY A 27 3.98 -1.66 13.65
CA GLY A 27 3.65 -2.87 14.39
C GLY A 27 3.92 -2.84 15.89
N PHE A 28 4.15 -1.67 16.48
CA PHE A 28 4.24 -1.53 17.92
C PHE A 28 2.84 -1.42 18.52
N VAL A 29 2.58 -2.22 19.56
CA VAL A 29 1.25 -2.31 20.16
C VAL A 29 1.38 -2.49 21.66
N LYS A 30 0.61 -1.72 22.43
CA LYS A 30 0.51 -1.91 23.89
C LYS A 30 -0.50 -3.03 24.21
N PRO A 31 -0.39 -3.70 25.38
CA PRO A 31 -1.29 -4.77 25.77
C PRO A 31 -2.78 -4.40 25.76
N GLU A 32 -3.12 -3.16 26.12
CA GLU A 32 -4.50 -2.68 26.18
C GLU A 32 -5.14 -2.67 24.78
N ILE A 33 -4.36 -2.30 23.77
CA ILE A 33 -4.79 -2.34 22.37
C ILE A 33 -4.97 -3.80 21.92
N LEU A 34 -4.06 -4.70 22.30
CA LEU A 34 -4.21 -6.14 21.99
C LEU A 34 -5.46 -6.75 22.64
N ARG A 35 -5.82 -6.33 23.86
CA ARG A 35 -7.09 -6.74 24.49
C ARG A 35 -8.29 -6.29 23.66
N LYS A 36 -8.33 -5.03 23.20
CA LYS A 36 -9.40 -4.57 22.28
C LYS A 36 -9.52 -5.42 21.02
N TYR A 37 -8.40 -5.82 20.41
CA TYR A 37 -8.43 -6.74 19.27
C TYR A 37 -9.00 -8.11 19.62
N ALA A 38 -8.61 -8.67 20.78
CA ALA A 38 -9.10 -9.96 21.26
C ALA A 38 -10.61 -9.91 21.56
N ASP A 39 -11.05 -8.90 22.31
CA ASP A 39 -12.44 -8.71 22.70
C ASP A 39 -13.33 -8.53 21.46
N ALA A 40 -12.89 -7.72 20.48
CA ALA A 40 -13.61 -7.54 19.22
C ALA A 40 -13.64 -8.84 18.40
N ALA A 41 -12.53 -9.58 18.31
CA ALA A 41 -12.51 -10.86 17.60
C ALA A 41 -13.43 -11.89 18.24
N GLU A 42 -13.46 -11.99 19.57
CA GLU A 42 -14.35 -12.89 20.29
C GLU A 42 -15.83 -12.52 20.08
N LYS A 43 -16.18 -11.25 20.29
CA LYS A 43 -17.55 -10.73 20.16
C LYS A 43 -18.16 -10.97 18.78
N TYR A 44 -17.37 -10.78 17.72
CA TYR A 44 -17.85 -10.90 16.34
C TYR A 44 -17.47 -12.22 15.65
N GLY A 45 -16.95 -13.21 16.41
CA GLY A 45 -16.55 -14.51 15.89
C GLY A 45 -15.43 -14.45 14.85
N GLY A 46 -14.58 -13.43 14.93
CA GLY A 46 -13.49 -13.18 13.99
C GLY A 46 -12.21 -13.90 14.35
N VAL A 47 -11.34 -14.10 13.35
CA VAL A 47 -9.99 -14.65 13.54
C VAL A 47 -8.93 -13.57 13.34
N LEU A 48 -8.02 -13.45 14.31
CA LEU A 48 -6.89 -12.52 14.24
C LEU A 48 -5.77 -13.08 13.36
N LYS A 49 -5.33 -12.29 12.38
CA LYS A 49 -4.21 -12.61 11.48
C LYS A 49 -3.14 -11.54 11.56
N LEU A 50 -1.94 -11.93 11.97
CA LEU A 50 -0.73 -11.11 11.77
C LEU A 50 -0.37 -11.07 10.28
N THR A 51 -0.18 -9.87 9.76
CA THR A 51 0.18 -9.64 8.36
C THR A 51 1.67 -9.38 8.20
N SER A 52 2.22 -9.64 7.01
CA SER A 52 3.63 -9.38 6.69
C SER A 52 4.03 -7.90 6.78
N ALA A 53 3.05 -7.00 6.78
CA ALA A 53 3.22 -5.56 6.95
C ALA A 53 3.08 -5.10 8.41
N GLN A 54 3.28 -6.00 9.39
CA GLN A 54 3.26 -5.68 10.83
C GLN A 54 1.93 -5.10 11.34
N ARG A 55 0.81 -5.67 10.85
CA ARG A 55 -0.55 -5.30 11.29
C ARG A 55 -1.31 -6.52 11.76
N ILE A 56 -2.36 -6.29 12.55
CA ILE A 56 -3.34 -7.29 12.97
C ILE A 56 -4.62 -7.06 12.17
N MET A 57 -5.08 -8.10 11.48
CA MET A 57 -6.33 -8.11 10.72
C MET A 57 -7.36 -8.98 11.45
N ILE A 58 -8.60 -8.51 11.57
CA ILE A 58 -9.74 -9.31 12.06
C ILE A 58 -10.50 -9.82 10.83
N THR A 59 -10.66 -11.13 10.72
CA THR A 59 -11.23 -11.82 9.54
C THR A 59 -12.52 -12.55 9.86
N GLY A 60 -13.28 -12.94 8.84
CA GLY A 60 -14.51 -13.73 9.01
C GLY A 60 -15.74 -12.91 9.44
N LEU A 61 -15.67 -11.57 9.38
CA LEU A 61 -16.73 -10.68 9.83
C LEU A 61 -17.91 -10.69 8.85
N LYS A 62 -19.12 -10.46 9.36
CA LYS A 62 -20.31 -10.19 8.55
C LYS A 62 -20.34 -8.72 8.13
N ALA A 63 -21.07 -8.42 7.05
CA ALA A 63 -21.19 -7.05 6.54
C ALA A 63 -21.79 -6.09 7.57
N GLU A 64 -22.85 -6.52 8.25
CA GLU A 64 -23.61 -5.75 9.27
C GLU A 64 -22.81 -5.45 10.54
N ASP A 65 -21.78 -6.24 10.84
CA ASP A 65 -20.97 -6.09 12.05
C ASP A 65 -19.85 -5.06 11.87
N VAL A 66 -19.46 -4.72 10.63
CA VAL A 66 -18.25 -3.94 10.34
C VAL A 66 -18.21 -2.60 11.09
N GLU A 67 -19.31 -1.84 11.07
CA GLU A 67 -19.38 -0.54 11.73
C GLU A 67 -19.23 -0.68 13.26
N HIS A 68 -19.89 -1.69 13.84
CA HIS A 68 -19.82 -1.98 15.26
C HIS A 68 -18.40 -2.41 15.69
N VAL A 69 -17.72 -3.23 14.88
CA VAL A 69 -16.32 -3.62 15.16
C VAL A 69 -15.40 -2.41 15.16
N TRP A 70 -15.61 -1.45 14.24
CA TRP A 70 -14.83 -0.21 14.23
C TRP A 70 -15.11 0.66 15.45
N ALA A 71 -16.37 0.76 15.89
CA ALA A 71 -16.75 1.50 17.09
C ALA A 71 -16.10 0.91 18.34
N ASP A 72 -16.12 -0.41 18.49
CA ASP A 72 -15.49 -1.12 19.62
C ASP A 72 -13.97 -0.94 19.66
N LEU A 73 -13.31 -0.95 18.49
CA LEU A 73 -11.87 -0.74 18.41
C LEU A 73 -11.48 0.72 18.68
N GLY A 74 -12.28 1.68 18.21
CA GLY A 74 -11.95 3.11 18.24
C GLY A 74 -10.71 3.45 17.40
N MET A 75 -10.46 2.69 16.34
CA MET A 75 -9.28 2.80 15.49
C MET A 75 -9.66 3.14 14.04
N GLN A 76 -8.69 3.62 13.26
CA GLN A 76 -8.88 3.94 11.86
C GLN A 76 -8.43 2.78 10.95
N PRO A 77 -9.05 2.59 9.77
CA PRO A 77 -8.59 1.64 8.77
C PRO A 77 -7.13 1.88 8.36
N ALA A 78 -6.35 0.81 8.16
CA ALA A 78 -4.96 0.88 7.71
C ALA A 78 -4.82 1.34 6.25
N MET A 79 -5.90 1.35 5.48
CA MET A 79 -5.90 1.72 4.07
C MET A 79 -7.09 2.65 3.83
N GLY A 80 -6.86 3.78 3.18
CA GLY A 80 -7.92 4.67 2.70
C GLY A 80 -8.32 4.31 1.27
N PHE A 81 -7.34 4.20 0.38
CA PHE A 81 -7.52 3.90 -1.03
C PHE A 81 -6.84 2.58 -1.42
N ALA A 82 -7.26 2.01 -2.55
CA ALA A 82 -6.64 0.82 -3.11
C ALA A 82 -5.19 1.08 -3.57
N ASN A 83 -4.97 2.18 -4.29
CA ASN A 83 -3.64 2.60 -4.76
C ASN A 83 -3.13 3.73 -3.86
N CYS A 84 -2.42 3.34 -2.81
CA CYS A 84 -1.79 4.26 -1.87
C CYS A 84 -0.53 3.64 -1.27
N VAL A 85 0.23 4.46 -0.55
CA VAL A 85 1.28 4.00 0.34
C VAL A 85 0.65 3.18 1.48
N ARG A 86 1.11 1.94 1.61
CA ARG A 86 0.72 1.02 2.67
C ARG A 86 1.47 1.37 3.97
N SER A 87 1.08 0.74 5.08
CA SER A 87 1.79 0.91 6.35
C SER A 87 3.30 0.69 6.19
N ILE A 88 4.07 1.58 6.81
CA ILE A 88 5.53 1.55 6.73
C ILE A 88 6.03 0.41 7.62
N LYS A 89 6.77 -0.53 7.03
CA LYS A 89 7.35 -1.65 7.76
C LYS A 89 8.67 -1.20 8.37
N LEU A 90 8.89 -1.40 9.66
CA LEU A 90 10.14 -1.02 10.32
C LEU A 90 10.69 -2.13 11.21
N CYS A 91 12.00 -2.17 11.44
CA CYS A 91 12.57 -3.08 12.43
C CYS A 91 12.55 -2.45 13.84
N PRO A 92 12.84 -3.23 14.90
CA PRO A 92 12.84 -2.72 16.28
C PRO A 92 13.89 -1.63 16.60
N GLY A 93 14.67 -1.18 15.61
CA GLY A 93 15.67 -0.11 15.74
C GLY A 93 16.70 -0.32 16.85
N ILE A 94 17.40 0.77 17.19
CA ILE A 94 18.35 0.81 18.31
C ILE A 94 17.66 0.72 19.67
N ALA A 95 16.36 1.04 19.74
CA ALA A 95 15.60 1.01 20.99
C ALA A 95 15.45 -0.41 21.57
N PHE A 96 15.28 -1.42 20.69
CA PHE A 96 14.98 -2.79 21.12
C PHE A 96 15.88 -3.86 20.49
N CYS A 97 16.87 -3.48 19.67
CA CYS A 97 17.77 -4.43 19.02
C CYS A 97 19.23 -4.01 19.13
N LYS A 98 20.07 -4.91 19.68
CA LYS A 98 21.52 -4.73 19.81
C LYS A 98 22.30 -4.58 18.49
N ARG A 99 21.66 -4.88 17.35
CA ARG A 99 22.29 -4.80 16.00
C ARG A 99 21.97 -3.49 15.28
N GLY A 100 21.05 -2.67 15.82
CA GLY A 100 20.68 -1.40 15.19
C GLY A 100 21.91 -0.51 15.03
N LYS A 101 22.11 0.01 13.83
CA LYS A 101 23.13 1.03 13.51
C LYS A 101 22.51 2.42 13.47
N GLN A 102 21.29 2.50 12.96
CA GLN A 102 20.49 3.72 12.89
C GLN A 102 19.11 3.53 13.53
N ASP A 103 18.49 4.63 13.96
CA ASP A 103 17.15 4.64 14.55
C ASP A 103 16.05 4.50 13.50
N SER A 104 15.72 3.24 13.15
CA SER A 104 14.64 2.92 12.21
C SER A 104 13.25 3.22 12.74
N ILE A 105 13.06 3.32 14.06
CA ILE A 105 11.75 3.63 14.63
C ILE A 105 11.46 5.10 14.37
N LYS A 106 12.40 6.00 14.74
CA LYS A 106 12.26 7.44 14.50
C LYS A 106 11.96 7.73 13.01
N LEU A 107 12.80 7.22 12.11
CA LEU A 107 12.63 7.45 10.67
C LEU A 107 11.38 6.78 10.12
N GLY A 108 11.12 5.52 10.48
CA GLY A 108 9.95 4.78 9.99
C GLY A 108 8.62 5.39 10.40
N LEU A 109 8.51 5.89 11.64
CA LEU A 109 7.30 6.56 12.12
C LEU A 109 7.11 7.94 11.48
N GLU A 110 8.19 8.68 11.21
CA GLU A 110 8.09 9.95 10.48
C GLU A 110 7.62 9.72 9.04
N LEU A 111 8.12 8.68 8.37
CA LEU A 111 7.62 8.29 7.05
C LEU A 111 6.16 7.82 7.08
N ASP A 112 5.73 7.13 8.14
CA ASP A 112 4.34 6.71 8.30
C ASP A 112 3.44 7.95 8.46
N ARG A 113 3.85 8.92 9.27
CA ARG A 113 3.15 10.21 9.43
C ARG A 113 3.02 10.99 8.11
N LEU A 114 4.08 11.02 7.30
CA LEU A 114 4.13 11.79 6.06
C LEU A 114 3.39 11.12 4.89
N TYR A 115 3.48 9.80 4.79
CA TYR A 115 3.11 9.10 3.57
C TYR A 115 2.00 8.07 3.72
N HIS A 116 1.66 7.59 4.93
CA HIS A 116 0.59 6.59 5.09
C HIS A 116 -0.71 7.05 4.42
N LYS A 117 -1.33 6.16 3.63
CA LYS A 117 -2.52 6.43 2.81
C LYS A 117 -2.37 7.49 1.72
N LYS A 118 -1.19 8.07 1.49
CA LYS A 118 -0.97 8.98 0.36
C LYS A 118 -1.27 8.26 -0.95
N GLU A 119 -2.14 8.85 -1.77
CA GLU A 119 -2.56 8.29 -3.05
C GLU A 119 -1.38 8.16 -4.01
N MET A 120 -1.30 7.02 -4.69
CA MET A 120 -0.20 6.68 -5.59
C MET A 120 -0.76 6.06 -6.88
N PRO A 121 0.00 6.06 -7.99
CA PRO A 121 -0.44 5.40 -9.22
C PRO A 121 -0.79 3.92 -9.02
N SER A 122 0.00 3.19 -8.25
CA SER A 122 -0.30 1.84 -7.73
C SER A 122 0.00 1.74 -6.23
N ARG A 123 -0.28 0.57 -5.62
CA ARG A 123 0.09 0.32 -4.21
C ARG A 123 1.60 0.46 -4.02
N MET A 124 2.00 1.18 -2.98
CA MET A 124 3.41 1.43 -2.69
C MET A 124 3.75 0.93 -1.29
N LYS A 125 4.87 0.22 -1.13
CA LYS A 125 5.37 -0.30 0.14
C LYS A 125 6.72 0.33 0.46
N ILE A 126 6.84 0.86 1.67
CA ILE A 126 8.09 1.41 2.18
C ILE A 126 8.55 0.54 3.36
N GLY A 127 9.86 0.30 3.45
CA GLY A 127 10.47 -0.40 4.58
C GLY A 127 11.70 0.30 5.10
N VAL A 128 11.87 0.36 6.42
CA VAL A 128 13.02 0.96 7.10
C VAL A 128 13.67 -0.06 8.02
N ALA A 129 14.93 -0.39 7.78
CA ALA A 129 15.71 -1.26 8.65
C ALA A 129 16.96 -0.54 9.13
N GLY A 130 17.20 -0.54 10.44
CA GLY A 130 18.35 0.17 11.03
C GLY A 130 19.70 -0.55 10.86
N CYS A 131 19.76 -1.70 10.18
CA CYS A 131 21.01 -2.42 9.91
C CYS A 131 20.87 -3.41 8.74
N GLN A 132 22.00 -3.93 8.28
CA GLN A 132 22.11 -4.91 7.17
C GLN A 132 21.28 -6.19 7.32
N ASN A 133 20.80 -6.54 8.53
CA ASN A 133 19.91 -7.68 8.70
C ASN A 133 18.55 -7.48 8.00
N SER A 134 18.19 -6.24 7.68
CA SER A 134 17.04 -5.92 6.83
C SER A 134 15.73 -6.59 7.28
N CYS A 135 15.41 -6.56 8.58
CA CYS A 135 14.18 -7.21 9.10
C CYS A 135 12.89 -6.60 8.51
N ALA A 136 12.97 -5.40 7.95
CA ALA A 136 11.87 -4.77 7.21
C ALA A 136 11.83 -5.17 5.72
N GLU A 137 12.70 -6.09 5.29
CA GLU A 137 12.87 -6.59 3.91
C GLU A 137 13.07 -5.47 2.88
N VAL A 138 13.98 -4.53 3.15
CA VAL A 138 14.06 -3.26 2.40
C VAL A 138 14.36 -3.45 0.90
N HIS A 139 15.08 -4.51 0.54
CA HIS A 139 15.44 -4.83 -0.84
C HIS A 139 14.28 -5.34 -1.70
N ILE A 140 13.10 -5.59 -1.12
CA ILE A 140 11.90 -6.00 -1.86
C ILE A 140 10.72 -5.02 -1.66
N LYS A 141 11.03 -3.79 -1.24
CA LYS A 141 10.07 -2.69 -1.11
C LYS A 141 10.18 -1.74 -2.30
N ASP A 142 9.10 -1.05 -2.60
CA ASP A 142 9.11 0.00 -3.62
C ASP A 142 10.12 1.09 -3.24
N ILE A 143 10.19 1.44 -1.94
CA ILE A 143 11.29 2.20 -1.34
C ILE A 143 11.81 1.46 -0.10
N GLY A 144 13.10 1.18 -0.08
CA GLY A 144 13.80 0.59 1.06
C GLY A 144 14.81 1.56 1.65
N VAL A 145 14.87 1.69 2.97
CA VAL A 145 15.88 2.49 3.67
C VAL A 145 16.66 1.60 4.64
N LEU A 146 17.98 1.54 4.48
CA LEU A 146 18.86 0.66 5.23
C LEU A 146 19.89 1.46 6.03
N GLY A 147 19.93 1.26 7.34
CA GLY A 147 20.93 1.87 8.21
C GLY A 147 22.29 1.20 8.07
N THR A 148 23.32 2.02 7.97
CA THR A 148 24.74 1.66 7.95
C THR A 148 25.45 2.37 9.10
N ASP A 149 26.74 2.09 9.28
CA ASP A 149 27.56 2.83 10.25
C ASP A 149 27.80 4.29 9.83
N ASN A 150 27.65 4.60 8.54
CA ASN A 150 27.91 5.92 7.96
C ASN A 150 26.63 6.77 7.73
N GLY A 151 25.44 6.18 7.90
CA GLY A 151 24.18 6.86 7.64
C GLY A 151 23.13 5.88 7.10
N TRP A 152 22.44 6.30 6.04
CA TRP A 152 21.35 5.55 5.43
C TRP A 152 21.56 5.34 3.92
N ASP A 153 21.32 4.12 3.47
CA ASP A 153 21.23 3.76 2.06
C ASP A 153 19.77 3.71 1.62
N VAL A 154 19.46 4.27 0.46
CA VAL A 154 18.11 4.27 -0.14
C VAL A 154 18.10 3.38 -1.38
N TYR A 155 17.11 2.49 -1.43
CA TYR A 155 16.86 1.53 -2.49
C TYR A 155 15.48 1.74 -3.09
N VAL A 156 15.32 1.52 -4.40
CA VAL A 156 14.05 1.79 -5.11
C VAL A 156 13.70 0.67 -6.09
N GLY A 157 12.40 0.39 -6.25
CA GLY A 157 11.86 -0.48 -7.30
C GLY A 157 11.69 -1.95 -6.92
N GLY A 158 11.79 -2.30 -5.64
CA GLY A 158 11.66 -3.68 -5.16
C GLY A 158 10.20 -4.20 -5.12
N SER A 159 10.06 -5.51 -5.23
CA SER A 159 8.78 -6.20 -5.32
C SER A 159 8.90 -7.66 -4.86
N CYS A 160 7.87 -8.18 -4.18
CA CYS A 160 7.77 -9.60 -3.81
C CYS A 160 6.38 -10.16 -4.21
N GLY A 161 5.82 -9.66 -5.31
CA GLY A 161 4.55 -10.10 -5.87
C GLY A 161 4.72 -11.24 -6.88
N ALA A 162 3.81 -11.32 -7.86
CA ALA A 162 3.88 -12.29 -8.96
C ALA A 162 5.19 -12.18 -9.76
N HIS A 163 5.70 -10.96 -9.92
CA HIS A 163 7.02 -10.66 -10.48
C HIS A 163 7.93 -10.13 -9.36
N PRO A 164 8.69 -11.01 -8.68
CA PRO A 164 9.62 -10.59 -7.65
C PRO A 164 10.80 -9.85 -8.28
N ARG A 165 11.23 -8.77 -7.62
CA ARG A 165 12.33 -7.91 -8.06
C ARG A 165 13.08 -7.35 -6.87
N LEU A 166 14.40 -7.33 -6.96
CA LEU A 166 15.24 -6.62 -6.01
C LEU A 166 15.26 -5.12 -6.33
N ALA A 167 15.15 -4.30 -5.29
CA ALA A 167 15.34 -2.87 -5.37
C ALA A 167 16.79 -2.54 -5.71
N GLN A 168 17.00 -1.51 -6.53
CA GLN A 168 18.32 -1.01 -6.88
C GLN A 168 18.73 0.11 -5.93
N LYS A 169 20.00 0.15 -5.54
CA LYS A 169 20.51 1.20 -4.64
C LYS A 169 20.60 2.52 -5.41
N LEU A 170 19.94 3.55 -4.91
CA LEU A 170 19.94 4.88 -5.51
C LEU A 170 21.03 5.78 -4.90
N ARG A 171 21.19 5.76 -3.58
CA ARG A 171 22.16 6.59 -2.86
C ARG A 171 22.54 5.97 -1.52
N SER A 172 23.72 6.31 -1.02
CA SER A 172 24.29 5.78 0.22
C SER A 172 24.65 6.92 1.18
N ASP A 173 24.96 6.56 2.42
CA ASP A 173 25.59 7.44 3.42
C ASP A 173 24.82 8.75 3.70
N LEU A 174 23.49 8.69 3.58
CA LEU A 174 22.61 9.84 3.81
C LEU A 174 22.37 10.06 5.32
N THR A 175 22.25 11.31 5.71
CA THR A 175 21.69 11.73 7.01
C THR A 175 20.18 11.49 7.06
N TYR A 176 19.60 11.62 8.25
CA TYR A 176 18.15 11.46 8.46
C TYR A 176 17.35 12.45 7.60
N GLU A 177 17.76 13.71 7.57
CA GLU A 177 17.10 14.80 6.83
C GLU A 177 17.22 14.59 5.32
N GLU A 178 18.39 14.15 4.85
CA GLU A 178 18.62 13.83 3.43
C GLU A 178 17.74 12.67 2.94
N VAL A 179 17.55 11.63 3.76
CA VAL A 179 16.62 10.54 3.42
C VAL A 179 15.20 11.05 3.25
N LEU A 180 14.71 11.89 4.16
CA LEU A 180 13.36 12.45 4.07
C LEU A 180 13.19 13.28 2.78
N ARG A 181 14.17 14.12 2.45
CA ARG A 181 14.16 14.89 1.19
C ARG A 181 14.18 13.98 -0.03
N LEU A 182 15.08 13.00 -0.08
CA LEU A 182 15.19 12.09 -1.23
C LEU A 182 13.91 11.28 -1.44
N ILE A 183 13.30 10.78 -0.37
CA ILE A 183 12.01 10.06 -0.47
C ILE A 183 10.90 10.98 -0.96
N ALA A 184 10.86 12.25 -0.53
CA ALA A 184 9.90 13.22 -1.05
C ALA A 184 10.03 13.43 -2.55
N VAL A 185 11.26 13.52 -3.07
CA VAL A 185 11.54 13.62 -4.51
C VAL A 185 11.08 12.35 -5.25
N ILE A 186 11.45 11.16 -4.77
CA ILE A 186 11.05 9.88 -5.38
C ILE A 186 9.53 9.76 -5.47
N VAL A 187 8.85 10.02 -4.35
CA VAL A 187 7.39 9.94 -4.26
C VAL A 187 6.74 10.91 -5.25
N ARG A 188 7.18 12.17 -5.28
CA ARG A 188 6.63 13.19 -6.18
C ARG A 188 6.89 12.85 -7.65
N TYR A 189 8.09 12.40 -7.99
CA TYR A 189 8.44 12.00 -9.35
C TYR A 189 7.59 10.81 -9.81
N TYR A 190 7.42 9.78 -8.97
CA TYR A 190 6.54 8.65 -9.29
C TYR A 190 5.07 9.06 -9.43
N GLN A 191 4.56 9.97 -8.57
CA GLN A 191 3.19 10.50 -8.71
C GLN A 191 2.97 11.26 -10.02
N GLN A 192 4.00 11.97 -10.53
CA GLN A 192 3.91 12.79 -11.73
C GLN A 192 4.07 12.00 -13.03
N HIS A 193 4.87 10.93 -13.01
CA HIS A 193 5.30 10.24 -14.22
C HIS A 193 4.86 8.77 -14.31
N GLY A 194 4.40 8.19 -13.20
CA GLY A 194 3.93 6.80 -13.14
C GLY A 194 2.52 6.64 -13.72
N GLU A 195 2.32 5.56 -14.46
CA GLU A 195 1.00 5.08 -14.87
C GLU A 195 0.40 4.16 -13.78
N ILE A 196 -0.71 3.45 -14.04
CA ILE A 196 -1.25 2.46 -13.09
C ILE A 196 -0.35 1.20 -13.10
N GLU A 197 0.82 1.35 -12.51
CA GLU A 197 1.93 0.39 -12.51
C GLU A 197 2.71 0.56 -11.21
N ARG A 198 3.43 -0.47 -10.75
CA ARG A 198 4.28 -0.41 -9.55
C ARG A 198 5.56 0.40 -9.82
N VAL A 199 6.23 0.86 -8.76
CA VAL A 199 7.49 1.64 -8.90
C VAL A 199 8.55 0.87 -9.69
N GLY A 200 8.64 -0.45 -9.51
CA GLY A 200 9.50 -1.29 -10.33
C GLY A 200 9.13 -1.23 -11.82
N GLU A 201 7.88 -1.55 -12.16
CA GLU A 201 7.38 -1.54 -13.53
C GLU A 201 7.58 -0.17 -14.20
N PHE A 202 7.34 0.90 -13.47
CA PHE A 202 7.66 2.27 -13.90
C PHE A 202 9.14 2.43 -14.29
N ILE A 203 10.06 1.98 -13.43
CA ILE A 203 11.51 2.01 -13.71
C ILE A 203 11.85 1.15 -14.93
N ASP A 204 11.21 -0.02 -15.11
CA ASP A 204 11.45 -0.88 -16.27
C ASP A 204 11.00 -0.21 -17.57
N ARG A 205 9.90 0.56 -17.52
CA ARG A 205 9.37 1.32 -18.65
C ARG A 205 10.27 2.49 -19.06
N ILE A 206 10.80 3.26 -18.11
CA ILE A 206 11.58 4.48 -18.42
C ILE A 206 13.10 4.27 -18.45
N GLY A 207 13.58 3.15 -17.91
CA GLY A 207 15.00 2.85 -17.71
C GLY A 207 15.55 3.34 -16.37
N TRP A 208 16.41 2.55 -15.74
CA TRP A 208 17.02 2.88 -14.45
C TRP A 208 17.91 4.12 -14.53
N GLU A 209 18.67 4.26 -15.61
CA GLU A 209 19.59 5.38 -15.83
C GLU A 209 18.83 6.69 -15.88
N ARG A 210 17.69 6.72 -16.59
CA ARG A 210 16.81 7.88 -16.65
C ARG A 210 16.18 8.17 -15.29
N PHE A 211 15.58 7.16 -14.66
CA PHE A 211 14.95 7.32 -13.34
C PHE A 211 15.93 7.89 -12.31
N SER A 212 17.12 7.28 -12.19
CA SER A 212 18.12 7.67 -11.22
C SER A 212 18.69 9.07 -11.51
N SER A 213 18.99 9.38 -12.77
CA SER A 213 19.45 10.70 -13.19
C SER A 213 18.42 11.80 -12.87
N ASP A 214 17.17 11.61 -13.26
CA ASP A 214 16.11 12.62 -13.07
C ASP A 214 15.84 12.87 -11.58
N VAL A 215 15.71 11.81 -10.78
CA VAL A 215 15.47 11.91 -9.33
C VAL A 215 16.64 12.57 -8.62
N LEU A 216 17.88 12.20 -8.94
CA LEU A 216 19.06 12.79 -8.32
C LEU A 216 19.24 14.26 -8.74
N ALA A 217 18.98 14.61 -10.00
CA ALA A 217 19.01 16.01 -10.44
C ALA A 217 18.00 16.89 -9.70
N LEU A 218 16.77 16.39 -9.49
CA LEU A 218 15.75 17.08 -8.70
C LEU A 218 16.18 17.23 -7.23
N TYR A 219 16.74 16.18 -6.64
CA TYR A 219 17.24 16.20 -5.27
C TYR A 219 18.37 17.22 -5.07
N GLU A 220 19.33 17.28 -5.98
CA GLU A 220 20.44 18.26 -5.92
C GLU A 220 19.95 19.70 -6.14
N ALA A 221 19.02 19.90 -7.09
CA ALA A 221 18.44 21.22 -7.35
C ALA A 221 17.66 21.77 -6.14
N GLU A 222 17.05 20.90 -5.33
CA GLU A 222 16.38 21.27 -4.08
C GLU A 222 17.37 21.50 -2.94
N SER A 223 18.45 20.72 -2.88
CA SER A 223 19.51 20.86 -1.87
C SER A 223 20.33 22.15 -2.07
N GLY A 224 20.58 22.55 -3.32
CA GLY A 224 21.28 23.81 -3.65
C GLY A 224 20.48 25.10 -3.35
N ARG A 225 19.18 24.99 -3.05
CA ARG A 225 18.33 26.14 -2.64
C ARG A 225 18.42 26.44 -1.14
N GLU A 226 19.25 25.72 -0.37
CA GLU A 226 19.53 25.98 1.05
C GLU A 226 20.47 27.19 1.29
N THR A 227 20.46 28.19 0.41
CA THR A 227 20.75 29.60 0.79
C THR A 227 19.47 30.45 0.91
N GLY A 228 18.28 29.84 0.80
CA GLY A 228 17.00 30.54 0.94
C GLY A 228 15.82 29.62 1.24
N CYS A 229 15.93 28.70 2.20
CA CYS A 229 14.85 27.78 2.57
C CYS A 229 14.29 28.10 3.97
N GLY A 230 13.50 29.17 4.08
CA GLY A 230 12.64 29.42 5.25
C GLY A 230 11.24 28.81 5.11
N ARG A 231 10.73 28.66 3.88
CA ARG A 231 9.28 28.56 3.66
C ARG A 231 8.67 27.15 3.74
N GLU A 232 9.44 26.09 3.50
CA GLU A 232 8.92 24.71 3.62
C GLU A 232 8.99 24.21 5.07
N ALA A 233 10.07 24.56 5.80
CA ALA A 233 10.17 24.37 7.24
C ALA A 233 9.08 25.18 7.98
N GLU A 234 8.82 26.44 7.58
CA GLU A 234 7.70 27.24 8.10
C GLU A 234 6.33 26.62 7.79
N ARG A 235 6.14 25.93 6.66
CA ARG A 235 4.89 25.19 6.37
C ARG A 235 4.71 23.98 7.28
N VAL A 236 5.79 23.24 7.56
CA VAL A 236 5.79 22.12 8.51
C VAL A 236 5.54 22.63 9.94
N GLU A 237 6.12 23.77 10.32
CA GLU A 237 5.88 24.42 11.62
C GLU A 237 4.46 24.99 11.74
N ALA A 238 3.92 25.57 10.66
CA ALA A 238 2.53 26.04 10.61
C ALA A 238 1.53 24.87 10.73
N MET A 239 1.82 23.70 10.12
CA MET A 239 1.04 22.47 10.31
C MET A 239 1.14 21.92 11.75
N LYS A 240 2.30 22.03 12.41
CA LYS A 240 2.42 21.66 13.84
C LYS A 240 1.56 22.57 14.73
N SER A 241 1.46 23.86 14.41
CA SER A 241 0.70 24.83 15.21
C SER A 241 -0.82 24.67 15.10
N SER A 242 -1.34 24.24 13.94
CA SER A 242 -2.78 24.02 13.74
C SER A 242 -3.26 22.66 14.28
N GLU A 243 -2.39 21.65 14.33
CA GLU A 243 -2.71 20.32 14.87
C GLU A 243 -2.51 20.19 16.39
N ALA A 244 -1.70 21.05 17.02
CA ALA A 244 -1.50 21.07 18.47
C ALA A 244 -2.79 21.38 19.25
N THR A 245 -3.73 22.09 18.61
CA THR A 245 -5.02 22.45 19.21
C THR A 245 -6.06 21.31 19.16
N ALA A 246 -5.74 20.18 18.51
CA ALA A 246 -6.72 19.11 18.20
C ALA A 246 -6.35 17.70 18.72
N ARG A 247 -5.35 17.52 19.60
CA ARG A 247 -5.00 16.17 20.10
C ARG A 247 -4.93 16.05 21.63
N ASN A 248 -5.73 15.10 22.14
CA ASN A 248 -5.53 14.49 23.44
C ASN A 248 -4.11 13.89 23.52
N LYS A 249 -3.38 14.28 24.57
CA LYS A 249 -2.06 13.77 24.89
C LYS A 249 -2.15 12.31 25.36
N GLU A 250 -1.87 11.37 24.48
CA GLU A 250 -1.44 10.04 24.89
C GLU A 250 0.05 9.88 24.56
N ALA A 251 0.84 9.66 25.62
CA ALA A 251 2.28 9.44 25.55
C ALA A 251 2.60 8.20 24.70
N THR A 252 3.59 8.34 23.82
CA THR A 252 4.04 7.26 22.94
C THR A 252 4.60 6.10 23.79
N PRO A 253 4.46 4.84 23.35
CA PRO A 253 4.92 3.66 24.09
C PRO A 253 6.45 3.57 24.32
N TYR A 254 7.23 4.62 24.05
CA TYR A 254 8.70 4.60 24.16
C TYR A 254 9.18 4.29 25.58
N GLU A 255 8.34 4.56 26.58
CA GLU A 255 8.67 4.38 27.98
C GLU A 255 8.01 3.12 28.55
N ALA A 256 8.85 2.10 28.67
CA ALA A 256 8.78 1.00 29.65
C ALA A 256 8.33 -0.41 29.20
N VAL A 257 9.13 -1.36 29.71
CA VAL A 257 8.85 -2.75 30.15
C VAL A 257 9.35 -3.92 29.28
N LYS A 258 9.93 -4.90 29.99
CA LYS A 258 10.59 -6.14 29.55
C LYS A 258 9.72 -7.41 29.74
N SER A 259 9.96 -8.40 28.85
CA SER A 259 9.94 -9.90 28.99
C SER A 259 8.62 -10.63 29.33
N ASP A 260 8.27 -11.84 28.85
CA ASP A 260 8.79 -12.82 27.87
C ASP A 260 7.69 -13.92 27.60
N LYS A 261 7.58 -14.44 26.35
CA LYS A 261 7.29 -15.84 25.85
C LYS A 261 5.98 -16.60 26.23
N ALA A 262 5.33 -17.51 25.45
CA ALA A 262 5.48 -18.25 24.16
C ALA A 262 4.10 -18.94 23.81
N VAL A 263 3.56 -19.04 22.57
CA VAL A 263 3.72 -19.96 21.37
C VAL A 263 2.55 -20.97 21.13
N ASN A 264 2.26 -21.20 19.82
CA ASN A 264 1.61 -22.33 19.09
C ASN A 264 0.10 -22.29 18.73
N SER A 265 -0.37 -23.07 17.74
CA SER A 265 -0.32 -23.02 16.25
C SER A 265 -1.34 -24.05 15.71
N ASN A 266 -1.95 -23.88 14.51
CA ASN A 266 -2.36 -24.99 13.60
C ASN A 266 -3.02 -24.57 12.25
N LYS A 267 -3.02 -25.54 11.32
CA LYS A 267 -3.05 -25.51 9.83
C LYS A 267 -4.45 -25.44 9.16
N ALA A 268 -4.45 -25.09 7.86
CA ALA A 268 -5.60 -24.90 6.96
C ALA A 268 -5.73 -25.99 5.88
N GLY A 269 -6.95 -26.18 5.33
CA GLY A 269 -7.29 -27.09 4.23
C GLY A 269 -7.77 -26.40 2.94
N GLU A 270 -7.69 -27.13 1.82
CA GLU A 270 -7.76 -26.71 0.40
C GLU A 270 -9.13 -26.33 -0.17
N SER A 271 -9.14 -25.60 -1.31
CA SER A 271 -10.31 -25.27 -2.13
C SER A 271 -10.11 -25.62 -3.61
N THR A 272 -11.16 -26.13 -4.25
CA THR A 272 -11.27 -26.55 -5.66
C THR A 272 -11.26 -25.38 -6.65
N LYS A 273 -10.63 -25.58 -7.83
CA LYS A 273 -10.50 -24.61 -8.94
C LYS A 273 -11.59 -24.82 -10.00
N VAL A 274 -12.06 -23.72 -10.60
CA VAL A 274 -12.87 -23.69 -11.84
C VAL A 274 -11.93 -23.36 -13.01
N ALA A 275 -12.13 -23.98 -14.17
CA ALA A 275 -11.26 -23.87 -15.34
C ALA A 275 -11.35 -22.50 -16.04
N GLU A 276 -10.19 -22.00 -16.50
CA GLU A 276 -10.05 -20.72 -17.22
C GLU A 276 -10.30 -20.87 -18.73
N PRO A 277 -10.94 -19.87 -19.38
CA PRO A 277 -11.05 -19.82 -20.84
C PRO A 277 -9.70 -19.51 -21.51
N ALA A 278 -9.54 -19.92 -22.77
CA ALA A 278 -8.30 -19.77 -23.54
C ALA A 278 -7.95 -18.29 -23.78
N HIS A 279 -6.68 -17.92 -23.53
CA HIS A 279 -6.15 -16.57 -23.63
C HIS A 279 -6.13 -16.08 -25.11
N ARG A 280 -6.91 -15.05 -25.43
CA ARG A 280 -6.83 -14.31 -26.70
C ARG A 280 -5.68 -13.29 -26.63
N GLY A 281 -5.06 -12.94 -27.75
CA GLY A 281 -3.96 -11.94 -27.79
C GLY A 281 -4.36 -10.57 -27.19
N PRO A 282 -3.40 -9.62 -27.06
CA PRO A 282 -3.67 -8.32 -26.42
C PRO A 282 -4.79 -7.54 -27.11
N LEU A 283 -5.68 -6.93 -26.33
CA LEU A 283 -6.84 -6.17 -26.81
C LEU A 283 -6.40 -5.02 -27.73
N ALA A 284 -6.96 -4.94 -28.93
CA ALA A 284 -6.66 -3.85 -29.86
C ALA A 284 -7.60 -2.65 -29.67
N ALA A 285 -7.15 -1.46 -30.10
CA ALA A 285 -7.98 -0.26 -30.08
C ALA A 285 -9.22 -0.43 -30.98
N SER A 286 -10.40 -0.06 -30.47
CA SER A 286 -11.72 -0.23 -31.08
C SER A 286 -12.33 -1.64 -30.99
N GLU A 287 -11.64 -2.61 -30.40
CA GLU A 287 -12.27 -3.91 -30.09
C GLU A 287 -13.17 -3.81 -28.84
N PRO A 288 -14.37 -4.41 -28.86
CA PRO A 288 -15.24 -4.41 -27.70
C PRO A 288 -14.62 -5.21 -26.55
N ILE A 289 -14.87 -4.77 -25.32
CA ILE A 289 -14.41 -5.46 -24.11
C ILE A 289 -15.25 -6.73 -23.96
N GLN A 290 -14.59 -7.88 -23.85
CA GLN A 290 -15.19 -9.20 -23.71
C GLN A 290 -14.84 -9.83 -22.36
N ALA A 291 -15.48 -10.96 -22.06
CA ALA A 291 -15.31 -11.68 -20.79
C ALA A 291 -13.87 -12.17 -20.56
N ASP A 292 -13.15 -12.49 -21.63
CA ASP A 292 -11.76 -12.93 -21.64
C ASP A 292 -10.75 -11.78 -21.73
N SER A 293 -11.19 -10.54 -21.93
CA SER A 293 -10.31 -9.37 -21.97
C SER A 293 -9.59 -9.17 -20.65
N ILE A 294 -8.29 -8.88 -20.72
CA ILE A 294 -7.42 -8.70 -19.55
C ILE A 294 -7.56 -7.29 -18.98
N VAL A 295 -7.66 -7.18 -17.66
CA VAL A 295 -7.85 -5.89 -16.97
C VAL A 295 -6.79 -4.87 -17.33
N SER A 296 -5.50 -5.25 -17.40
CA SER A 296 -4.43 -4.32 -17.77
C SER A 296 -4.56 -3.79 -19.19
N ASP A 297 -4.99 -4.64 -20.13
CA ASP A 297 -5.21 -4.23 -21.51
C ASP A 297 -6.37 -3.24 -21.63
N ILE A 298 -7.46 -3.49 -20.90
CA ILE A 298 -8.61 -2.59 -20.85
C ILE A 298 -8.21 -1.22 -20.30
N ILE A 299 -7.44 -1.17 -19.22
CA ILE A 299 -7.01 0.10 -18.61
C ILE A 299 -6.07 0.86 -19.56
N ARG A 300 -5.19 0.14 -20.27
CA ARG A 300 -4.23 0.72 -21.21
C ARG A 300 -4.93 1.26 -22.46
N VAL A 301 -5.84 0.49 -23.04
CA VAL A 301 -6.54 0.83 -24.29
C VAL A 301 -7.70 1.79 -24.05
N TYR A 302 -8.39 1.63 -22.91
CA TYR A 302 -9.60 2.38 -22.53
C TYR A 302 -9.50 2.94 -21.09
N PRO A 303 -8.58 3.88 -20.80
CA PRO A 303 -8.38 4.42 -19.44
C PRO A 303 -9.63 5.07 -18.84
N GLN A 304 -10.56 5.55 -19.67
CA GLN A 304 -11.86 6.08 -19.24
C GLN A 304 -12.76 5.06 -18.53
N THR A 305 -12.45 3.76 -18.62
CA THR A 305 -13.17 2.69 -17.91
C THR A 305 -12.74 2.53 -16.45
N ILE A 306 -11.64 3.17 -16.01
CA ILE A 306 -11.14 3.11 -14.62
C ILE A 306 -12.23 3.47 -13.58
N PRO A 307 -13.00 4.57 -13.72
CA PRO A 307 -14.06 4.90 -12.77
C PRO A 307 -15.17 3.84 -12.73
N VAL A 308 -15.46 3.19 -13.86
CA VAL A 308 -16.43 2.08 -13.94
C VAL A 308 -15.91 0.89 -13.14
N LEU A 309 -14.69 0.42 -13.39
CA LEU A 309 -14.09 -0.67 -12.62
C LEU A 309 -14.09 -0.38 -11.10
N ARG A 310 -13.76 0.85 -10.72
CA ARG A 310 -13.78 1.29 -9.32
C ARG A 310 -15.18 1.27 -8.71
N SER A 311 -16.23 1.65 -9.45
CA SER A 311 -17.62 1.63 -8.96
C SER A 311 -18.12 0.21 -8.67
N PHE A 312 -17.58 -0.78 -9.39
CA PHE A 312 -17.79 -2.20 -9.14
C PHE A 312 -16.91 -2.77 -8.00
N GLY A 313 -16.13 -1.93 -7.32
CA GLY A 313 -15.25 -2.35 -6.22
C GLY A 313 -13.88 -2.87 -6.66
N MET A 314 -13.52 -2.74 -7.94
CA MET A 314 -12.21 -3.10 -8.47
C MET A 314 -11.25 -1.89 -8.37
N GLY A 315 -10.86 -1.55 -7.14
CA GLY A 315 -9.99 -0.39 -6.90
C GLY A 315 -8.50 -0.65 -7.12
N CYS A 316 -8.05 -1.90 -6.94
CA CYS A 316 -6.61 -2.27 -6.93
C CYS A 316 -6.06 -2.56 -8.34
N LEU A 317 -6.37 -1.70 -9.30
CA LEU A 317 -6.15 -1.96 -10.73
C LEU A 317 -4.68 -2.17 -11.14
N GLY A 318 -3.72 -1.63 -10.38
CA GLY A 318 -2.27 -1.84 -10.58
C GLY A 318 -1.67 -2.98 -9.75
N CYS A 319 -2.50 -3.85 -9.18
CA CYS A 319 -2.05 -5.06 -8.46
C CYS A 319 -1.72 -6.17 -9.47
N PRO A 320 -0.62 -6.93 -9.32
CA PRO A 320 -0.31 -8.07 -10.17
C PRO A 320 -1.43 -9.11 -10.31
N SER A 321 -2.26 -9.30 -9.27
CA SER A 321 -3.45 -10.17 -9.36
C SER A 321 -4.50 -9.54 -10.28
N ALA A 322 -4.77 -8.24 -10.13
CA ALA A 322 -5.76 -7.58 -10.97
C ALA A 322 -5.29 -7.45 -12.42
N THR A 323 -4.02 -7.09 -12.66
CA THR A 323 -3.50 -6.81 -14.01
C THR A 323 -3.45 -8.04 -14.91
N GLY A 324 -3.27 -9.24 -14.34
CA GLY A 324 -3.17 -10.49 -15.12
C GLY A 324 -4.47 -11.27 -15.26
N GLU A 325 -5.57 -10.81 -14.65
CA GLU A 325 -6.84 -11.53 -14.64
C GLU A 325 -7.78 -11.07 -15.77
N SER A 326 -8.62 -11.98 -16.27
CA SER A 326 -9.71 -11.65 -17.19
C SER A 326 -10.86 -10.96 -16.45
N ILE A 327 -11.67 -10.18 -17.17
CA ILE A 327 -12.86 -9.53 -16.61
C ILE A 327 -13.86 -10.55 -16.05
N ALA A 328 -14.02 -11.71 -16.69
CA ALA A 328 -14.83 -12.81 -16.14
C ALA A 328 -14.32 -13.26 -14.78
N LYS A 329 -13.00 -13.42 -14.63
CA LYS A 329 -12.41 -13.85 -13.37
C LYS A 329 -12.55 -12.78 -12.29
N ALA A 330 -12.34 -11.52 -12.64
CA ALA A 330 -12.57 -10.39 -11.73
C ALA A 330 -14.04 -10.31 -11.28
N ALA A 331 -15.00 -10.51 -12.19
CA ALA A 331 -16.43 -10.53 -11.84
C ALA A 331 -16.78 -11.66 -10.87
N ASP A 332 -16.25 -12.87 -11.08
CA ASP A 332 -16.41 -14.03 -10.19
C ASP A 332 -15.87 -13.76 -8.77
N ILE A 333 -14.62 -13.27 -8.67
CA ILE A 333 -13.97 -12.95 -7.38
C ILE A 333 -14.77 -11.93 -6.58
N HIS A 334 -15.34 -10.94 -7.27
CA HIS A 334 -16.09 -9.84 -6.65
C HIS A 334 -17.60 -10.14 -6.53
N GLY A 335 -18.08 -11.28 -7.03
CA GLY A 335 -19.50 -11.65 -7.02
C GLY A 335 -20.38 -10.66 -7.77
N ILE A 336 -19.91 -10.22 -8.94
CA ILE A 336 -20.56 -9.28 -9.84
C ILE A 336 -21.19 -10.06 -11.00
N ASP A 337 -22.35 -9.61 -11.48
CA ASP A 337 -22.90 -10.08 -12.74
C ASP A 337 -22.01 -9.62 -13.90
N ILE A 338 -21.35 -10.57 -14.55
CA ILE A 338 -20.47 -10.34 -15.70
C ILE A 338 -21.16 -9.58 -16.83
N GLN A 339 -22.45 -9.82 -17.08
CA GLN A 339 -23.17 -9.14 -18.15
C GLN A 339 -23.42 -7.67 -17.83
N ALA A 340 -23.73 -7.36 -16.56
CA ALA A 340 -23.85 -5.98 -16.10
C ALA A 340 -22.51 -5.23 -16.18
N LEU A 341 -21.41 -5.89 -15.79
CA LEU A 341 -20.06 -5.31 -15.89
C LEU A 341 -19.65 -5.03 -17.33
N LEU A 342 -19.85 -5.99 -18.24
CA LEU A 342 -19.51 -5.83 -19.66
C LEU A 342 -20.31 -4.71 -20.33
N ARG A 343 -21.61 -4.58 -20.03
CA ARG A 343 -22.43 -3.47 -20.52
C ARG A 343 -21.86 -2.12 -20.06
N ALA A 344 -21.64 -1.97 -18.76
CA ALA A 344 -21.12 -0.72 -18.20
C ALA A 344 -19.74 -0.34 -18.76
N LEU A 345 -18.85 -1.31 -18.95
CA LEU A 345 -17.53 -1.08 -19.53
C LEU A 345 -17.62 -0.64 -21.00
N ASN A 346 -18.41 -1.32 -21.82
CA ASN A 346 -18.55 -0.99 -23.24
C ASN A 346 -19.34 0.32 -23.46
N GLU A 347 -20.33 0.64 -22.62
CA GLU A 347 -20.99 1.95 -22.60
C GLU A 347 -19.99 3.07 -22.24
N GLY A 348 -19.10 2.83 -21.28
CA GLY A 348 -18.02 3.75 -20.92
C GLY A 348 -17.05 4.03 -22.07
N VAL A 349 -16.83 3.04 -22.97
CA VAL A 349 -16.06 3.23 -24.20
C VAL A 349 -16.83 4.08 -25.22
N ALA A 350 -18.11 3.76 -25.47
CA ALA A 350 -18.94 4.43 -26.48
C ALA A 350 -19.20 5.91 -26.17
N ASN A 351 -19.31 6.28 -24.90
CA ASN A 351 -19.62 7.66 -24.47
C ASN A 351 -18.51 8.68 -24.76
N GLN A 352 -17.30 8.27 -25.17
CA GLN A 352 -16.23 9.17 -25.64
C GLN A 352 -16.09 9.21 -27.17
N THR A 353 -16.51 8.18 -27.90
CA THR A 353 -16.48 8.20 -29.37
C THR A 353 -17.43 9.24 -29.99
N GLY A 354 -18.39 9.76 -29.22
CA GLY A 354 -19.32 10.81 -29.63
C GLY A 354 -18.88 12.26 -29.31
N SER A 355 -17.71 12.49 -28.72
CA SER A 355 -17.29 13.83 -28.24
C SER A 355 -16.06 14.41 -28.97
N ARG A 356 -15.87 14.07 -30.25
CA ARG A 356 -14.85 14.72 -31.09
C ARG A 356 -15.57 15.70 -32.03
N PRO A 357 -15.58 17.02 -31.77
CA PRO A 357 -15.98 17.98 -32.79
C PRO A 357 -14.91 18.01 -33.88
N GLU A 358 -15.36 18.08 -35.13
CA GLU A 358 -14.56 18.23 -36.36
C GLU A 358 -13.66 19.49 -36.33
#